data_AF-A0A821IRV0-F1
#
_entry.id   AF-A0A821IRV0-F1
#
_cell.length_a   1.000
_cell.length_b   1.000
_cell.length_c   1.000
_cell.angle_alpha   90.00
_cell.angle_beta   90.00
_cell.angle_gamma   90.00
#
_symmetry.space_group_name_H-M   'P 1'
#
loop_
_entity.id
_entity.type
_entity.pdbx_description
1 polymer ?
#
loop_
_entity_poly.entity_id
_entity_poly.type
_entity_poly.pdbx_seq_one_letter_code
_entity_poly.pdbx_strand_id
1 'polypeptide(L)'
;MIKEQALSRNDLAKIWNASCGKHEAIEKNVHDLLAKLAWDFSPEQLEQLFDCFRESWTKASKKQREKLLELIRRLAEDDKEGLMANKVLELLWNISHDKLFPNEIIDQALAAHLKILDYSCLPEKEKTKLSWIDRMMEEVKQDQHVIISLKQMREICTQFSEHAYMHNMSRISYPLNRISLIDRLEEKHKITRVITENLCHYMENTRNCRE
;
A
#
# COMPACT_ATOMS: atom_id res chain seq x y z
N MET A 1 30.72 0.41 4.09
CA MET A 1 29.71 -0.60 3.71
C MET A 1 29.46 -1.47 4.93
N ILE A 2 28.27 -1.38 5.52
CA ILE A 2 27.83 -2.34 6.53
C ILE A 2 27.45 -3.60 5.74
N LYS A 3 28.09 -4.74 6.03
CA LYS A 3 27.86 -6.00 5.32
C LYS A 3 26.46 -6.55 5.65
N GLU A 4 25.89 -7.34 4.73
CA GLU A 4 24.72 -8.19 5.02
C GLU A 4 24.93 -8.94 6.35
N GLN A 5 23.88 -9.01 7.17
CA GLN A 5 23.87 -9.61 8.53
C GLN A 5 24.67 -8.89 9.63
N ALA A 6 25.15 -7.65 9.43
CA ALA A 6 25.93 -6.96 10.47
C ALA A 6 25.15 -6.56 11.74
N LEU A 7 23.81 -6.56 11.71
CA LEU A 7 22.96 -6.21 12.85
C LEU A 7 22.20 -7.45 13.31
N SER A 8 22.47 -7.93 14.53
CA SER A 8 21.66 -9.04 15.06
C SER A 8 20.22 -8.58 15.33
N ARG A 9 19.31 -9.55 15.45
CA ARG A 9 17.92 -9.31 15.89
C ARG A 9 17.83 -8.43 17.15
N ASN A 10 18.73 -8.65 18.09
CA ASN A 10 18.80 -7.89 19.34
C ASN A 10 19.31 -6.46 19.11
N ASP A 11 20.22 -6.26 18.15
CA ASP A 11 20.75 -4.93 17.84
C ASP A 11 19.71 -4.05 17.17
N LEU A 12 18.87 -4.60 16.28
CA LEU A 12 17.75 -3.86 15.69
C LEU A 12 16.73 -3.44 16.74
N ALA A 13 16.36 -4.35 17.64
CA ALA A 13 15.45 -4.02 18.75
C ALA A 13 16.05 -2.93 19.65
N LYS A 14 17.35 -2.98 19.95
CA LYS A 14 18.04 -1.93 20.71
C LYS A 14 18.06 -0.60 19.98
N ILE A 15 18.36 -0.59 18.67
CA ILE A 15 18.36 0.62 17.85
C ILE A 15 16.97 1.26 17.82
N TRP A 16 15.92 0.45 17.63
CA TRP A 16 14.54 0.91 17.66
C TRP A 16 14.14 1.46 19.03
N ASN A 17 14.40 0.70 20.10
CA ASN A 17 14.08 1.11 21.46
C ASN A 17 14.87 2.34 21.92
N ALA A 18 16.08 2.54 21.40
CA ALA A 18 16.88 3.73 21.68
C ALA A 18 16.24 5.00 21.11
N SER A 19 15.38 4.89 20.09
CA SER A 19 14.67 6.02 19.49
C SER A 19 13.34 6.31 20.22
N CYS A 20 12.67 5.28 20.73
CA CYS A 20 11.35 5.37 21.34
C CYS A 20 11.30 6.36 22.52
N GLY A 21 10.41 7.35 22.45
CA GLY A 21 10.19 8.31 23.54
C GLY A 21 11.33 9.31 23.73
N LYS A 22 12.26 9.39 22.77
CA LYS A 22 13.32 10.41 22.73
C LYS A 22 12.87 11.61 21.90
N HIS A 23 13.79 12.57 21.75
CA HIS A 23 13.55 13.75 20.93
C HIS A 23 13.24 13.38 19.48
N GLU A 24 12.33 14.11 18.85
CA GLU A 24 11.83 13.87 17.49
C GLU A 24 12.93 13.71 16.43
N ALA A 25 14.04 14.44 16.60
CA ALA A 25 15.21 14.34 15.72
C ALA A 25 15.96 12.99 15.85
N ILE A 26 15.98 12.40 17.04
CA ILE A 26 16.61 11.08 17.28
C ILE A 26 15.76 9.99 16.61
N GLU A 27 14.44 10.04 16.81
CA GLU A 27 13.49 9.15 16.12
C GLU A 27 13.67 9.22 14.60
N LYS A 28 13.71 10.45 14.05
CA LYS A 28 13.93 10.66 12.61
C LYS A 28 15.26 10.07 12.12
N ASN A 29 16.36 10.33 12.83
CA ASN A 29 17.67 9.84 12.42
C ASN A 29 17.73 8.30 12.42
N VAL A 30 17.09 7.65 13.40
CA VAL A 30 17.00 6.19 13.46
C VAL A 30 16.15 5.66 12.31
N HIS A 31 14.99 6.27 12.04
CA HIS A 31 14.14 5.86 10.92
C HIS A 31 14.86 6.02 9.57
N ASP A 32 15.56 7.14 9.36
CA ASP A 32 16.33 7.38 8.14
C ASP A 32 17.51 6.41 7.98
N LEU A 33 18.15 6.02 9.08
CA LEU A 33 19.19 5.00 9.08
C LEU A 33 18.60 3.63 8.70
N LEU A 34 17.50 3.22 9.32
CA LEU A 34 16.83 1.94 9.04
C LEU A 34 16.38 1.87 7.58
N ALA A 35 15.79 2.94 7.06
CA ALA A 35 15.39 3.00 5.65
C ALA A 35 16.58 2.89 4.70
N LYS A 36 17.72 3.52 5.00
CA LYS A 36 18.95 3.40 4.18
C LYS A 36 19.56 2.00 4.18
N LEU A 37 19.30 1.21 5.23
CA LEU A 37 19.80 -0.15 5.38
C LEU A 37 18.77 -1.21 4.95
N ALA A 38 17.58 -0.79 4.54
CA ALA A 38 16.44 -1.67 4.25
C ALA A 38 16.80 -2.77 3.24
N TRP A 39 17.49 -2.40 2.16
CA TRP A 39 17.95 -3.31 1.12
C TRP A 39 18.91 -4.40 1.65
N ASP A 40 19.68 -4.12 2.69
CA ASP A 40 20.67 -5.07 3.26
C ASP A 40 20.07 -5.96 4.36
N PHE A 41 18.79 -5.78 4.70
CA PHE A 41 18.11 -6.60 5.69
C PHE A 41 17.65 -7.94 5.12
N SER A 42 17.80 -8.97 5.95
CA SER A 42 17.17 -10.28 5.77
C SER A 42 15.65 -10.20 6.06
N PRO A 43 14.85 -11.16 5.55
CA PRO A 43 13.42 -11.25 5.85
C PRO A 43 13.13 -11.25 7.35
N GLU A 44 13.95 -11.94 8.13
CA GLU A 44 13.80 -12.01 9.58
C GLU A 44 13.99 -10.65 10.26
N GLN A 45 14.88 -9.80 9.73
CA GLN A 45 15.13 -8.47 10.27
C GLN A 45 14.00 -7.51 9.90
N LEU A 46 13.49 -7.59 8.67
CA LEU A 46 12.31 -6.82 8.24
C LEU A 46 11.07 -7.21 9.06
N GLU A 47 10.89 -8.51 9.33
CA GLU A 47 9.79 -8.98 10.18
C GLU A 47 9.82 -8.36 11.57
N GLN A 48 10.99 -8.31 12.20
CA GLN A 48 11.12 -7.68 13.50
C GLN A 48 10.84 -6.18 13.46
N LEU A 49 11.28 -5.48 12.41
CA LEU A 49 10.96 -4.07 12.22
C LEU A 49 9.46 -3.86 12.03
N PHE A 50 8.78 -4.78 11.35
CA PHE A 50 7.33 -4.76 11.21
C PHE A 50 6.61 -4.95 12.57
N ASP A 51 7.09 -5.86 13.42
CA ASP A 51 6.56 -6.04 14.77
C ASP A 51 6.78 -4.79 15.64
N CYS A 52 7.99 -4.23 15.64
CA CYS A 52 8.31 -2.98 16.32
C CYS A 52 7.42 -1.82 15.85
N PHE A 53 7.16 -1.74 14.54
CA PHE A 53 6.22 -0.79 13.96
C PHE A 53 4.81 -0.99 14.53
N ARG A 54 4.28 -2.23 14.56
CA ARG A 54 2.92 -2.52 15.05
C ARG A 54 2.76 -2.14 16.51
N GLU A 55 3.74 -2.46 17.34
CA GLU A 55 3.73 -2.09 18.75
C GLU A 55 3.72 -0.56 18.93
N SER A 56 4.56 0.13 18.17
CA SER A 56 4.66 1.60 18.20
C SER A 56 3.40 2.26 17.66
N TRP A 57 2.78 1.71 16.62
CA TRP A 57 1.58 2.23 15.96
C TRP A 57 0.39 2.40 16.91
N THR A 58 0.18 1.42 17.78
CA THR A 58 -0.93 1.42 18.74
C THR A 58 -0.82 2.55 19.77
N LYS A 59 0.42 2.93 20.14
CA LYS A 59 0.71 3.96 21.16
C LYS A 59 1.03 5.32 20.55
N ALA A 60 1.23 5.39 19.23
CA ALA A 60 1.69 6.58 18.53
C ALA A 60 0.62 7.68 18.45
N SER A 61 1.05 8.93 18.64
CA SER A 61 0.29 10.13 18.31
C SER A 61 0.09 10.29 16.80
N LYS A 62 -0.80 11.20 16.37
CA LYS A 62 -1.05 11.48 14.94
C LYS A 62 0.25 11.73 14.16
N LYS A 63 1.09 12.67 14.63
CA LYS A 63 2.37 13.02 13.99
C LYS A 63 3.35 11.85 13.93
N GLN A 64 3.36 10.98 14.94
CA GLN A 64 4.21 9.79 14.96
C GLN A 64 3.71 8.74 13.96
N ARG A 65 2.38 8.56 13.83
CA ARG A 65 1.79 7.66 12.84
C ARG A 65 2.17 8.06 11.41
N GLU A 66 2.14 9.34 11.06
CA GLU A 66 2.57 9.83 9.74
C GLU A 66 4.03 9.41 9.41
N LYS A 67 4.92 9.53 10.40
CA LYS A 67 6.34 9.14 10.24
C LYS A 67 6.55 7.65 10.18
N LEU A 68 5.78 6.90 10.96
CA LEU A 68 5.81 5.45 10.95
C LEU A 68 5.33 4.93 9.59
N LEU A 69 4.27 5.52 9.01
CA LEU A 69 3.80 5.20 7.66
C LEU A 69 4.88 5.46 6.61
N GLU A 70 5.59 6.58 6.72
CA GLU A 70 6.68 6.89 5.80
C GLU A 70 7.84 5.90 5.91
N LEU A 71 8.20 5.50 7.13
CA LEU A 71 9.24 4.49 7.36
C LEU A 71 8.83 3.14 6.77
N ILE A 72 7.64 2.64 7.12
CA ILE A 72 7.21 1.30 6.70
C ILE A 72 7.04 1.22 5.18
N ARG A 73 6.63 2.33 4.54
CA ARG A 73 6.63 2.47 3.09
C ARG A 73 8.02 2.28 2.50
N ARG A 74 9.03 3.00 3.01
CA ARG A 74 10.42 2.89 2.51
C ARG A 74 11.01 1.51 2.73
N LEU A 75 10.73 0.89 3.88
CA LEU A 75 11.15 -0.50 4.15
C LEU A 75 10.52 -1.49 3.15
N ALA A 76 9.26 -1.28 2.75
CA ALA A 76 8.59 -2.09 1.74
C ALA A 76 9.09 -1.82 0.30
N GLU A 77 9.44 -0.57 -0.02
CA GLU A 77 9.98 -0.20 -1.33
C GLU A 77 11.37 -0.81 -1.59
N ASP A 78 12.20 -0.89 -0.54
CA ASP A 78 13.56 -1.43 -0.60
C ASP A 78 13.64 -2.94 -0.25
N ASP A 79 12.49 -3.64 -0.17
CA ASP A 79 12.43 -5.08 0.10
C ASP A 79 12.76 -5.91 -1.14
N LYS A 80 13.89 -6.64 -1.08
CA LYS A 80 14.38 -7.52 -2.15
C LYS A 80 13.43 -8.69 -2.46
N GLU A 81 12.79 -9.25 -1.44
CA GLU A 81 12.01 -10.50 -1.55
C GLU A 81 10.51 -10.23 -1.70
N GLY A 82 10.05 -9.02 -1.38
CA GLY A 82 8.65 -8.59 -1.45
C GLY A 82 7.75 -9.14 -0.35
N LEU A 83 8.29 -9.89 0.62
CA LEU A 83 7.55 -10.40 1.77
C LEU A 83 7.08 -9.27 2.68
N MET A 84 7.96 -8.31 2.96
CA MET A 84 7.63 -7.10 3.69
C MET A 84 6.65 -6.25 2.89
N ALA A 85 6.88 -6.09 1.58
CA ALA A 85 5.98 -5.33 0.72
C ALA A 85 4.53 -5.85 0.79
N ASN A 86 4.32 -7.16 0.70
CA ASN A 86 2.99 -7.77 0.81
C ASN A 86 2.33 -7.52 2.18
N LYS A 87 3.07 -7.66 3.28
CA LYS A 87 2.56 -7.38 4.63
C LYS A 87 2.18 -5.92 4.83
N VAL A 88 2.99 -5.02 4.29
CA VAL A 88 2.74 -3.58 4.36
C VAL A 88 1.55 -3.19 3.50
N LEU A 89 1.37 -3.76 2.31
CA LEU A 89 0.17 -3.54 1.49
C LEU A 89 -1.11 -3.93 2.26
N GLU A 90 -1.15 -5.11 2.88
CA GLU A 90 -2.29 -5.54 3.70
C GLU A 90 -2.53 -4.61 4.90
N LEU A 91 -1.47 -4.20 5.60
CA LEU A 91 -1.56 -3.26 6.70
C LEU A 91 -2.17 -1.92 6.28
N LEU A 92 -1.67 -1.34 5.19
CA LEU A 92 -2.15 -0.05 4.68
C LEU A 92 -3.60 -0.13 4.22
N TRP A 93 -4.00 -1.27 3.64
CA TRP A 93 -5.39 -1.54 3.29
C TRP A 93 -6.29 -1.59 4.53
N ASN A 94 -5.88 -2.31 5.56
CA ASN A 94 -6.65 -2.37 6.81
C ASN A 94 -6.76 -0.99 7.48
N ILE A 95 -5.70 -0.17 7.44
CA ILE A 95 -5.74 1.20 7.95
C ILE A 95 -6.72 2.06 7.17
N SER A 96 -6.78 1.94 5.84
CA SER A 96 -7.72 2.74 5.04
C SER A 96 -9.18 2.37 5.31
N HIS A 97 -9.44 1.13 5.73
CA HIS A 97 -10.79 0.63 6.02
C HIS A 97 -11.28 0.98 7.43
N ASP A 98 -10.37 1.36 8.32
CA ASP A 98 -10.73 1.68 9.69
C ASP A 98 -11.18 3.14 9.85
N LYS A 99 -12.48 3.31 10.13
CA LYS A 99 -13.16 4.60 10.33
C LYS A 99 -12.67 5.37 11.56
N LEU A 100 -11.88 4.74 12.44
CA LEU A 100 -11.27 5.37 13.60
C LEU A 100 -10.10 6.28 13.24
N PHE A 101 -9.51 6.12 12.04
CA PHE A 101 -8.42 6.97 11.59
C PHE A 101 -8.93 8.25 10.92
N PRO A 102 -8.25 9.40 11.14
CA PRO A 102 -8.51 10.62 10.39
C PRO A 102 -8.28 10.43 8.89
N ASN A 103 -9.03 11.15 8.06
CA ASN A 103 -8.91 11.10 6.61
C ASN A 103 -7.47 11.34 6.12
N GLU A 104 -6.68 12.18 6.80
CA GLU A 104 -5.29 12.42 6.39
C GLU A 104 -4.41 11.16 6.51
N ILE A 105 -4.65 10.33 7.54
CA ILE A 105 -3.92 9.07 7.74
C ILE A 105 -4.37 8.03 6.71
N ILE A 106 -5.68 7.98 6.43
CA ILE A 106 -6.24 7.11 5.39
C ILE A 106 -5.66 7.47 4.02
N ASP A 107 -5.65 8.76 3.66
CA ASP A 107 -5.08 9.24 2.40
C ASP A 107 -3.58 8.96 2.30
N GLN A 108 -2.82 9.11 3.39
CA GLN A 108 -1.41 8.72 3.44
C GLN A 108 -1.22 7.22 3.25
N ALA A 109 -2.07 6.39 3.87
CA ALA A 109 -2.00 4.95 3.73
C ALA A 109 -2.29 4.51 2.29
N LEU A 110 -3.32 5.07 1.66
CA LEU A 110 -3.67 4.82 0.25
C LEU A 110 -2.57 5.28 -0.72
N ALA A 111 -1.96 6.45 -0.46
CA ALA A 111 -0.84 6.94 -1.25
C ALA A 111 0.40 6.05 -1.10
N ALA A 112 0.71 5.59 0.11
CA ALA A 112 1.80 4.64 0.35
C ALA A 112 1.52 3.30 -0.33
N HIS A 113 0.29 2.80 -0.24
CA HIS A 113 -0.14 1.56 -0.90
C HIS A 113 0.05 1.63 -2.42
N LEU A 114 -0.34 2.76 -3.02
CA LEU A 114 -0.16 3.02 -4.45
C LEU A 114 1.33 3.04 -4.87
N LYS A 115 2.18 3.66 -4.04
CA LYS A 115 3.62 3.75 -4.31
C LYS A 115 4.30 2.39 -4.20
N ILE A 116 4.00 1.59 -3.19
CA ILE A 116 4.58 0.24 -3.04
C ILE A 116 4.20 -0.65 -4.24
N LEU A 117 2.93 -0.61 -4.68
CA LEU A 117 2.49 -1.31 -5.89
C LEU A 117 3.22 -0.84 -7.16
N ASP A 118 3.72 0.39 -7.19
CA ASP A 118 4.50 0.90 -8.31
C ASP A 118 5.99 0.60 -8.20
N TYR A 119 6.54 0.58 -6.99
CA TYR A 119 7.96 0.39 -6.76
C TYR A 119 8.38 -1.07 -6.71
N SER A 120 7.45 -1.98 -6.46
CA SER A 120 7.75 -3.41 -6.38
C SER A 120 8.47 -3.88 -7.65
N CYS A 121 9.77 -4.15 -7.56
CA CYS A 121 10.59 -4.83 -8.59
C CYS A 121 10.19 -6.30 -8.78
N LEU A 122 9.00 -6.67 -8.32
CA LEU A 122 8.49 -8.02 -8.34
C LEU A 122 8.31 -8.47 -9.80
N PRO A 123 8.76 -9.69 -10.16
CA PRO A 123 8.49 -10.30 -11.47
C PRO A 123 6.99 -10.35 -11.81
N GLU A 124 6.13 -10.25 -10.80
CA GLU A 124 4.66 -10.33 -10.87
C GLU A 124 3.94 -9.00 -10.54
N LYS A 125 4.62 -7.85 -10.60
CA LYS A 125 4.04 -6.52 -10.27
C LYS A 125 2.64 -6.31 -10.87
N GLU A 126 2.46 -6.60 -12.16
CA GLU A 126 1.16 -6.47 -12.82
C GLU A 126 0.12 -7.41 -12.20
N LYS A 127 0.45 -8.68 -12.00
CA LYS A 127 -0.46 -9.66 -11.38
C LYS A 127 -0.87 -9.24 -9.97
N THR A 128 0.03 -8.68 -9.17
CA THR A 128 -0.29 -8.12 -7.85
C THR A 128 -1.24 -6.93 -7.95
N LYS A 129 -1.01 -5.98 -8.88
CA LYS A 129 -1.95 -4.87 -9.12
C LYS A 129 -3.34 -5.39 -9.49
N LEU A 130 -3.41 -6.43 -10.33
CA LEU A 130 -4.67 -7.03 -10.76
C LEU A 130 -5.40 -7.75 -9.64
N SER A 131 -4.70 -8.50 -8.78
CA SER A 131 -5.34 -9.14 -7.62
C SER A 131 -5.89 -8.12 -6.64
N TRP A 132 -5.22 -6.97 -6.47
CA TRP A 132 -5.73 -5.86 -5.66
C TRP A 132 -6.98 -5.22 -6.29
N ILE A 133 -6.98 -4.99 -7.60
CA ILE A 133 -8.17 -4.50 -8.30
C ILE A 133 -9.33 -5.49 -8.16
N ASP A 134 -9.07 -6.79 -8.32
CA ASP A 134 -10.09 -7.83 -8.15
C ASP A 134 -10.71 -7.78 -6.74
N ARG A 135 -9.88 -7.67 -5.69
CA ARG A 135 -10.34 -7.53 -4.31
C ARG A 135 -11.18 -6.26 -4.10
N MET A 136 -10.72 -5.12 -4.61
CA MET A 136 -11.46 -3.86 -4.55
C MET A 136 -12.84 -3.98 -5.22
N MET A 137 -12.92 -4.70 -6.33
CA MET A 137 -14.21 -4.93 -7.01
C MET A 137 -15.14 -5.84 -6.20
N GLU A 138 -14.63 -6.81 -5.46
CA GLU A 138 -15.47 -7.64 -4.58
C GLU A 138 -16.04 -6.83 -3.42
N GLU A 139 -15.27 -5.92 -2.83
CA GLU A 139 -15.80 -4.99 -1.80
C GLU A 139 -16.87 -4.06 -2.37
N VAL A 140 -16.65 -3.51 -3.57
CA VAL A 140 -17.63 -2.67 -4.27
C VAL A 140 -18.92 -3.44 -4.54
N LYS A 141 -18.85 -4.70 -4.97
CA LYS A 141 -20.04 -5.55 -5.17
C LYS A 141 -20.81 -5.84 -3.89
N GLN A 142 -20.15 -5.76 -2.73
CA GLN A 142 -20.76 -5.97 -1.41
C GLN A 142 -21.27 -4.67 -0.78
N ASP A 143 -21.23 -3.55 -1.51
CA ASP A 143 -21.52 -2.19 -1.00
C ASP A 143 -20.67 -1.80 0.22
N GLN A 144 -19.44 -2.32 0.29
CA GLN A 144 -18.50 -2.07 1.37
C GLN A 144 -17.35 -1.18 0.89
N HIS A 145 -17.02 -0.15 1.68
CA HIS A 145 -15.88 0.73 1.43
C HIS A 145 -15.80 1.31 0.00
N VAL A 146 -16.95 1.40 -0.68
CA VAL A 146 -17.08 1.68 -2.12
C VAL A 146 -16.23 2.86 -2.57
N ILE A 147 -16.26 3.97 -1.83
CA ILE A 147 -15.50 5.18 -2.18
C ILE A 147 -13.99 4.94 -2.14
N ILE A 148 -13.50 4.23 -1.12
CA ILE A 148 -12.08 3.94 -0.94
C ILE A 148 -11.59 3.01 -2.05
N SER A 149 -12.34 1.93 -2.29
CA SER A 149 -12.00 0.91 -3.27
C SER A 149 -12.05 1.46 -4.70
N LEU A 150 -13.05 2.29 -5.05
CA LEU A 150 -13.11 2.96 -6.36
C LEU A 150 -12.00 4.01 -6.54
N LYS A 151 -11.71 4.81 -5.50
CA LYS A 151 -10.62 5.80 -5.55
C LYS A 151 -9.29 5.10 -5.80
N GLN A 152 -8.99 4.07 -5.02
CA GLN A 152 -7.73 3.35 -5.14
C GLN A 152 -7.63 2.59 -6.48
N MET A 153 -8.71 1.95 -6.92
CA MET A 153 -8.75 1.25 -8.21
C MET A 153 -8.45 2.20 -9.37
N ARG A 154 -9.06 3.40 -9.37
CA ARG A 154 -8.78 4.43 -10.38
C ARG A 154 -7.28 4.76 -10.42
N GLU A 155 -6.68 5.05 -9.27
CA GLU A 155 -5.26 5.42 -9.19
C GLU A 155 -4.33 4.26 -9.59
N ILE A 156 -4.69 3.01 -9.32
CA ILE A 156 -3.91 1.86 -9.82
C ILE A 156 -4.03 1.75 -11.35
N CYS A 157 -5.23 1.92 -11.89
CA CYS A 157 -5.46 1.86 -13.34
C CYS A 157 -4.71 2.97 -14.11
N THR A 158 -4.53 4.16 -13.53
CA THR A 158 -3.77 5.26 -14.16
C THR A 158 -2.27 4.99 -14.23
N GLN A 159 -1.73 4.06 -13.44
CA GLN A 159 -0.33 3.64 -13.53
C GLN A 159 -0.04 2.75 -14.75
N PHE A 160 -1.06 2.25 -15.44
CA PHE A 160 -0.90 1.50 -16.69
C PHE A 160 -0.76 2.46 -17.87
N SER A 161 0.12 2.13 -18.82
CA SER A 161 0.37 2.98 -19.98
C SER A 161 -0.89 3.22 -20.79
N GLU A 162 -1.16 4.49 -21.11
CA GLU A 162 -2.29 4.93 -21.93
C GLU A 162 -2.13 4.54 -23.42
N HIS A 163 -0.89 4.32 -23.85
CA HIS A 163 -0.53 4.03 -25.23
C HIS A 163 0.43 2.85 -25.32
N ALA A 164 0.15 1.93 -26.24
CA ALA A 164 1.13 0.95 -26.70
C ALA A 164 2.18 1.69 -27.55
N TYR A 165 3.07 2.46 -26.93
CA TYR A 165 4.17 3.06 -27.66
C TYR A 165 5.13 1.95 -28.10
N MET A 166 5.00 1.57 -29.37
CA MET A 166 6.01 0.84 -30.12
C MET A 166 7.28 1.69 -30.16
N HIS A 167 8.21 1.43 -29.26
CA HIS A 167 9.59 1.89 -29.45
C HIS A 167 10.55 0.72 -29.18
N ASN A 168 10.87 0.02 -30.27
CA ASN A 168 12.12 -0.73 -30.48
C ASN A 168 12.77 -1.39 -29.26
N MET A 169 12.07 -2.30 -28.58
CA MET A 169 12.73 -3.38 -27.86
C MET A 169 12.00 -4.71 -28.09
N SER A 170 12.80 -5.69 -28.51
CA SER A 170 12.62 -7.14 -28.47
C SER A 170 11.32 -7.70 -27.87
N ARG A 171 10.66 -8.51 -28.70
CA ARG A 171 9.51 -9.40 -28.43
C ARG A 171 9.64 -10.23 -27.13
N ILE A 172 9.29 -9.69 -25.97
CA ILE A 172 8.94 -10.48 -24.77
C ILE A 172 7.91 -9.68 -23.96
N SER A 173 6.63 -10.09 -24.03
CA SER A 173 5.47 -9.51 -23.32
C SER A 173 5.05 -8.09 -23.71
N TYR A 174 3.88 -7.97 -24.34
CA TYR A 174 3.23 -6.67 -24.55
C TYR A 174 2.65 -6.21 -23.21
N PRO A 175 3.05 -5.05 -22.66
CA PRO A 175 2.46 -4.54 -21.43
C PRO A 175 0.97 -4.28 -21.65
N LEU A 176 0.15 -4.67 -20.67
CA LEU A 176 -1.30 -4.51 -20.71
C LEU A 176 -1.62 -3.00 -20.76
N ASN A 177 -2.24 -2.52 -21.84
CA ASN A 177 -2.56 -1.10 -21.98
C ASN A 177 -3.82 -0.75 -21.14
N ARG A 178 -3.94 0.53 -20.71
CA ARG A 178 -5.02 0.97 -19.82
C ARG A 178 -6.42 0.71 -20.38
N ILE A 179 -6.60 0.81 -21.70
CA ILE A 179 -7.89 0.58 -22.37
C ILE A 179 -8.28 -0.89 -22.26
N SER A 180 -7.38 -1.81 -22.63
CA SER A 180 -7.58 -3.25 -22.52
C SER A 180 -7.78 -3.73 -21.09
N LEU A 181 -7.16 -3.05 -20.11
CA LEU A 181 -7.43 -3.29 -18.70
C LEU A 181 -8.87 -2.96 -18.36
N ILE A 182 -9.34 -1.76 -18.73
CA ILE A 182 -10.71 -1.31 -18.47
C ILE A 182 -11.71 -2.25 -19.13
N ASP A 183 -11.49 -2.63 -20.39
CA ASP A 183 -12.36 -3.56 -21.12
C ASP A 183 -12.44 -4.91 -20.41
N ARG A 184 -11.31 -5.46 -19.98
CA ARG A 184 -11.27 -6.72 -19.24
C ARG A 184 -11.98 -6.62 -17.89
N LEU A 185 -11.81 -5.50 -17.18
CA LEU A 185 -12.49 -5.29 -15.91
C LEU A 185 -14.00 -5.14 -16.10
N GLU A 186 -14.45 -4.46 -17.14
CA GLU A 186 -15.87 -4.36 -17.50
C GLU A 186 -16.43 -5.73 -17.91
N GLU A 187 -15.70 -6.52 -18.69
CA GLU A 187 -16.11 -7.86 -19.08
C GLU A 187 -16.30 -8.77 -17.85
N LYS A 188 -15.30 -8.77 -16.95
CA LYS A 188 -15.24 -9.66 -15.77
C LYS A 188 -16.15 -9.21 -14.62
N HIS A 189 -16.17 -7.93 -14.30
CA HIS A 189 -16.86 -7.42 -13.10
C HIS A 189 -18.13 -6.63 -13.41
N LYS A 190 -18.42 -6.29 -14.68
CA LYS A 190 -19.55 -5.43 -15.07
C LYS A 190 -19.54 -4.11 -14.29
N ILE A 191 -18.37 -3.45 -14.25
CA ILE A 191 -18.10 -2.29 -13.38
C ILE A 191 -19.20 -1.25 -13.51
N THR A 192 -19.60 -0.89 -14.73
CA THR A 192 -20.62 0.13 -14.99
C THR A 192 -21.94 -0.20 -14.31
N ARG A 193 -22.37 -1.47 -14.38
CA ARG A 193 -23.59 -1.94 -13.75
C ARG A 193 -23.48 -1.89 -12.23
N VAL A 194 -22.41 -2.45 -11.67
CA VAL A 194 -22.21 -2.51 -10.21
C VAL A 194 -22.15 -1.10 -9.60
N ILE A 195 -21.42 -0.17 -10.22
CA ILE A 195 -21.34 1.22 -9.75
C ILE A 195 -22.71 1.89 -9.81
N THR A 196 -23.47 1.66 -10.88
CA THR A 196 -24.83 2.23 -11.02
C THR A 196 -25.77 1.68 -9.95
N GLU A 197 -25.74 0.38 -9.68
CA GLU A 197 -26.53 -0.27 -8.63
C GLU A 197 -26.20 0.31 -7.24
N ASN A 198 -24.92 0.46 -6.89
CA ASN A 198 -24.49 1.08 -5.62
C ASN A 198 -24.93 2.55 -5.50
N LEU A 199 -24.82 3.32 -6.59
CA LEU A 199 -25.28 4.71 -6.61
C LEU A 199 -26.79 4.82 -6.40
N CYS A 200 -27.57 3.95 -7.06
CA CYS A 200 -29.02 3.87 -6.85
C CYS A 200 -29.33 3.54 -5.38
N HIS A 201 -28.68 2.51 -4.81
CA HIS A 201 -28.88 2.13 -3.42
C HIS A 201 -28.55 3.25 -2.43
N TYR A 202 -27.42 3.94 -2.64
CA TYR A 202 -27.04 5.09 -1.82
C TYR A 202 -28.05 6.25 -1.94
N MET A 203 -28.52 6.55 -3.15
CA MET A 203 -29.53 7.58 -3.38
C MET A 203 -30.88 7.25 -2.73
N GLU A 204 -31.28 5.98 -2.70
CA GLU A 204 -32.49 5.52 -2.02
C GLU A 204 -32.35 5.65 -0.49
N ASN A 205 -31.23 5.19 0.07
CA ASN A 205 -30.97 5.30 1.51
C ASN A 205 -30.96 6.77 1.98
N THR A 206 -30.32 7.66 1.22
CA THR A 206 -30.28 9.10 1.54
C THR A 206 -31.64 9.79 1.41
N ARG A 207 -32.54 9.30 0.56
CA ARG A 207 -33.94 9.78 0.48
C ARG A 207 -34.74 9.30 1.69
N ASN A 208 -34.62 8.02 2.04
CA ASN A 208 -35.37 7.42 3.15
C ASN A 208 -34.93 7.95 4.53
N CYS A 209 -33.69 8.41 4.70
CA CYS A 209 -33.22 9.04 5.94
C CYS A 209 -33.61 10.53 6.09
N ARG A 210 -34.23 11.14 5.07
CA ARG A 210 -34.67 12.55 5.11
C ARG A 210 -36.15 12.71 5.45
N GLU A 211 -36.89 11.60 5.58
CA GLU A 211 -38.26 11.54 6.10
C GLU A 211 -38.26 11.14 7.57
#